data_AF-A0A7S2EJ69-F1
#
_entry.id   AF-A0A7S2EJ69-F1
#
_cell.length_a   1.000
_cell.length_b   1.000
_cell.length_c   1.000
_cell.angle_alpha   90.00
_cell.angle_beta   90.00
_cell.angle_gamma   90.00
#
_symmetry.space_group_name_H-M   'P 1'
#
loop_
_entity.id
_entity.type
_entity.pdbx_description
1 polymer ?
#
loop_
_entity_poly.entity_id
_entity_poly.type
_entity_poly.pdbx_seq_one_letter_code
_entity_poly.pdbx_strand_id
1 'polypeptide(L)'
;VKLGKKCTLVSRRPLVERHFDIGLEWFELRTANKCMSDFYHLDVAERLHMLKEVRGGGSIPPLYMREVERAEKSGRLNRFTGGVQCDELRGSGDSQLNIAVRTKNDETKHFRVDQVVLACGQ
;
A
#
# COMPACT_ATOMS: atom_id res chain seq x y z
N VAL A 1 27.41 -2.49 -17.20
CA VAL A 1 26.00 -2.07 -17.00
C VAL A 1 25.47 -2.82 -15.78
N LYS A 2 25.25 -2.16 -14.63
CA LYS A 2 24.57 -2.82 -13.50
C LYS A 2 23.13 -3.07 -13.94
N LEU A 3 22.75 -4.33 -14.15
CA LEU A 3 21.37 -4.73 -14.39
C LEU A 3 20.54 -4.31 -13.17
N GLY A 4 19.82 -3.18 -13.30
CA GLY A 4 18.94 -2.70 -12.25
C GLY A 4 17.83 -3.72 -12.02
N LYS A 5 17.58 -4.08 -10.77
CA LYS A 5 16.43 -4.94 -10.41
C LYS A 5 15.13 -4.27 -10.85
N LYS A 6 14.25 -5.00 -11.50
CA LYS A 6 12.88 -4.56 -11.80
C LYS A 6 11.97 -4.95 -10.65
N CYS A 7 11.06 -4.05 -10.29
CA CYS A 7 10.11 -4.26 -9.21
C CYS A 7 8.68 -4.14 -9.73
N THR A 8 7.81 -5.01 -9.25
CA THR A 8 6.36 -4.88 -9.40
C THR A 8 5.77 -4.64 -8.03
N LEU A 9 5.20 -3.45 -7.82
CA LEU A 9 4.47 -3.11 -6.61
C LEU A 9 2.98 -3.34 -6.84
N VAL A 10 2.37 -4.16 -5.99
CA VAL A 10 0.92 -4.41 -6.01
C VAL A 10 0.33 -3.96 -4.70
N SER A 11 -0.68 -3.09 -4.76
CA SER A 11 -1.43 -2.63 -3.60
C SER A 11 -2.93 -2.88 -3.79
N ARG A 12 -3.65 -3.17 -2.71
CA ARG A 12 -5.12 -3.37 -2.78
C ARG A 12 -5.88 -2.11 -3.19
N ARG A 13 -5.32 -0.94 -2.83
CA ARG A 13 -5.86 0.40 -3.11
C ARG A 13 -4.77 1.26 -3.76
N PRO A 14 -5.15 2.32 -4.50
CA PRO A 14 -4.18 3.29 -4.98
C PRO A 14 -3.36 3.84 -3.81
N LEU A 15 -2.09 4.12 -4.07
CA LEU A 15 -1.24 4.80 -3.10
C LEU A 15 -1.68 6.26 -3.03
N VAL A 16 -1.89 6.76 -1.82
CA VAL A 16 -2.31 8.14 -1.60
C VAL A 16 -1.16 8.88 -0.93
N GLU A 17 -0.70 9.96 -1.55
CA GLU A 17 0.29 10.82 -0.93
C GLU A 17 -0.35 11.55 0.26
N ARG A 18 0.20 11.33 1.46
CA ARG A 18 -0.22 12.03 2.68
C ARG A 18 0.96 12.21 3.62
N HIS A 19 1.01 13.35 4.30
CA HIS A 19 1.96 13.56 5.40
C HIS A 19 1.57 12.76 6.64
N PHE A 20 0.28 12.72 6.96
CA PHE A 20 -0.30 12.04 8.12
C PHE A 20 -1.65 11.42 7.76
N ASP A 21 -2.05 10.38 8.48
CA ASP A 21 -3.33 9.70 8.27
C ASP A 21 -4.52 10.44 8.92
N ILE A 22 -4.23 11.25 9.93
CA ILE A 22 -5.18 12.08 10.69
C ILE A 22 -4.80 13.56 10.57
N GLY A 23 -5.76 14.44 10.88
CA GLY A 23 -5.55 15.89 10.83
C GLY A 23 -4.49 16.39 11.82
N LEU A 24 -3.92 17.57 11.54
CA LEU A 24 -2.85 18.16 12.35
C LEU A 24 -3.30 18.48 13.78
N GLU A 25 -4.59 18.73 13.98
CA GLU A 25 -5.23 18.97 15.27
C GLU A 25 -5.04 17.80 16.26
N TRP A 26 -4.79 16.59 15.75
CA TRP A 26 -4.49 15.42 16.59
C TRP A 26 -3.07 15.44 17.18
N PHE A 27 -2.19 16.27 16.63
CA PHE A 27 -0.79 16.43 17.08
C PHE A 27 -0.58 17.74 17.85
N GLU A 28 -1.53 18.67 17.78
CA GLU A 28 -1.46 19.95 18.47
C GLU A 28 -1.83 19.80 19.95
N LEU A 29 -0.93 20.21 20.86
CA LEU A 29 -1.12 20.07 22.32
C LEU A 29 -2.43 20.65 22.85
N ARG A 30 -2.96 21.70 22.21
CA ARG A 30 -4.18 22.40 22.65
C ARG A 30 -5.46 21.69 22.23
N THR A 31 -5.41 20.88 21.19
CA THR A 31 -6.58 20.28 20.54
C THR A 31 -6.57 18.76 20.59
N ALA A 32 -5.41 18.12 20.72
CA ALA A 32 -5.27 16.66 20.77
C ALA A 32 -6.14 16.00 21.85
N ASN A 33 -6.16 16.55 23.07
CA ASN A 33 -7.01 16.05 24.16
C ASN A 33 -8.51 16.17 23.83
N LYS A 34 -8.89 17.26 23.14
CA LYS A 34 -10.26 17.45 22.68
C LYS A 34 -10.60 16.44 21.59
N CYS A 35 -9.75 16.25 20.57
CA CYS A 35 -9.95 15.26 19.52
C CYS A 35 -10.10 13.84 20.07
N MET A 36 -9.26 13.45 21.05
CA MET A 36 -9.40 12.18 21.76
C MET A 36 -10.73 12.09 22.49
N SER A 37 -11.08 13.11 23.29
CA SER A 37 -12.34 13.16 24.01
C SER A 37 -13.52 13.02 23.06
N ASP A 38 -13.59 13.86 22.03
CA ASP A 38 -14.66 13.89 21.03
C ASP A 38 -14.80 12.51 20.38
N PHE A 39 -13.69 11.88 19.98
CA PHE A 39 -13.71 10.52 19.41
C PHE A 39 -14.28 9.47 20.36
N TYR A 40 -13.95 9.50 21.65
CA TYR A 40 -14.47 8.54 22.62
C TYR A 40 -15.93 8.77 23.03
N HIS A 41 -16.48 9.97 22.78
CA HIS A 41 -17.89 10.26 22.98
C HIS A 41 -18.78 9.84 21.80
N LEU A 42 -18.19 9.56 20.63
CA LEU A 42 -18.90 9.00 19.48
C LEU A 42 -19.37 7.57 19.76
N ASP A 43 -20.43 7.16 19.06
CA ASP A 43 -20.89 5.79 19.12
C ASP A 43 -19.87 4.81 18.47
N VAL A 44 -20.08 3.51 18.62
CA VAL A 44 -19.17 2.50 18.07
C VAL A 44 -19.13 2.53 16.54
N ALA A 45 -20.27 2.78 15.89
CA ALA A 45 -20.38 2.77 14.44
C ALA A 45 -19.66 3.98 13.81
N GLU A 46 -19.80 5.16 14.41
CA GLU A 46 -19.14 6.40 14.04
C GLU A 46 -17.62 6.30 14.22
N ARG A 47 -17.16 5.76 15.36
CA ARG A 47 -15.73 5.49 15.57
C ARG A 47 -15.17 4.54 14.53
N LEU A 48 -15.89 3.45 14.22
CA LEU A 48 -15.48 2.50 13.20
C LEU A 48 -15.42 3.16 11.80
N HIS A 49 -16.37 4.03 11.50
CA HIS A 49 -16.38 4.80 10.26
C HIS A 49 -15.15 5.72 10.17
N MET A 50 -14.87 6.52 11.20
CA MET A 50 -13.67 7.36 11.26
C MET A 50 -12.37 6.56 11.07
N LEU A 51 -12.23 5.42 11.76
CA LEU A 51 -11.05 4.56 11.61
C LEU A 51 -10.89 3.99 10.19
N LYS A 52 -12.00 3.72 9.49
CA LYS A 52 -11.97 3.24 8.10
C LYS A 52 -11.58 4.35 7.11
N GLU A 53 -12.07 5.58 7.32
CA GLU A 53 -11.77 6.75 6.50
C GLU A 53 -10.29 7.14 6.57
N VAL A 54 -9.70 7.12 7.77
CA VAL A 54 -8.26 7.34 8.01
C VAL A 54 -7.42 6.36 7.19
N ARG A 55 -7.87 5.10 7.08
CA ARG A 55 -7.23 4.02 6.30
C ARG A 55 -7.51 4.10 4.79
N GLY A 56 -8.02 5.21 4.26
CA GLY A 56 -8.47 5.43 2.86
C GLY A 56 -7.52 4.97 1.72
N GLY A 57 -6.33 4.50 2.05
CA GLY A 57 -5.42 3.75 1.20
C GLY A 57 -4.22 3.29 2.03
N GLY A 58 -3.23 2.70 1.38
CA GLY A 58 -1.87 2.79 1.93
C GLY A 58 -1.39 4.20 1.69
N SER A 59 -1.26 5.00 2.75
CA SER A 59 -0.67 6.33 2.67
C SER A 59 0.83 6.20 2.49
N ILE A 60 1.40 7.11 1.71
CA ILE A 60 2.85 7.20 1.52
C ILE A 60 3.26 8.65 1.74
N PRO A 61 4.24 8.91 2.62
CA PRO A 61 4.83 10.23 2.75
C PRO A 61 5.36 10.78 1.42
N PRO A 62 5.23 12.10 1.15
CA PRO A 62 5.67 12.74 -0.10
C PRO A 62 7.08 12.36 -0.56
N LEU A 63 8.01 12.26 0.39
CA LEU A 63 9.39 11.86 0.11
C LEU A 63 9.46 10.52 -0.61
N TYR A 64 8.71 9.52 -0.14
CA TYR A 64 8.70 8.19 -0.73
C TYR A 64 7.85 8.12 -2.01
N MET A 65 6.76 8.90 -2.09
CA MET A 65 5.97 8.97 -3.31
C MET A 65 6.80 9.49 -4.49
N ARG A 66 7.65 10.50 -4.27
CA ARG A 66 8.60 11.00 -5.28
C ARG A 66 9.57 9.91 -5.77
N GLU A 67 10.06 9.05 -4.87
CA GLU A 67 10.94 7.93 -5.25
C GLU A 67 10.20 6.86 -6.06
N VAL A 68 8.94 6.56 -5.70
CA VAL A 68 8.06 5.65 -6.45
C VAL A 68 7.85 6.17 -7.87
N GLU A 69 7.46 7.44 -8.02
CA GLU A 69 7.22 8.06 -9.33
C GLU A 69 8.49 8.12 -10.17
N ARG A 70 9.65 8.43 -9.57
CA ARG A 70 10.94 8.42 -10.27
C ARG A 70 11.27 7.02 -10.76
N ALA A 71 11.03 5.99 -9.95
CA ALA A 71 11.26 4.61 -10.33
C ALA A 71 10.35 4.16 -11.48
N GLU A 72 9.07 4.55 -11.46
CA GLU A 72 8.11 4.31 -12.56
C GLU A 72 8.55 4.99 -13.85
N LYS A 73 8.86 6.29 -13.81
CA LYS A 73 9.33 7.04 -14.98
C LYS A 73 10.60 6.45 -15.59
N SER A 74 11.47 5.85 -14.77
CA SER A 74 12.68 5.16 -15.23
C SER A 74 12.46 3.71 -15.69
N GLY A 75 11.23 3.20 -15.64
CA GLY A 75 10.89 1.81 -16.00
C GLY A 75 11.42 0.74 -15.02
N ARG A 76 11.87 1.15 -13.83
CA ARG A 76 12.36 0.24 -12.78
C ARG A 76 11.25 -0.32 -11.90
N LEU A 77 10.10 0.36 -11.88
CA LEU A 77 8.94 0.00 -11.07
C LEU A 77 7.68 -0.05 -11.95
N ASN A 78 6.92 -1.12 -11.85
CA ASN A 78 5.55 -1.19 -12.35
C ASN A 78 4.60 -1.22 -11.14
N ARG A 79 3.56 -0.39 -11.16
CA ARG A 79 2.58 -0.31 -10.07
C ARG A 79 1.22 -0.79 -10.53
N PHE A 80 0.60 -1.65 -9.74
CA PHE A 80 -0.74 -2.18 -9.98
C PHE A 80 -1.62 -2.00 -8.75
N THR A 81 -2.90 -1.73 -8.98
CA THR A 81 -3.91 -1.80 -7.94
C THR A 81 -4.77 -3.06 -8.13
N GLY A 82 -4.84 -3.92 -7.11
CA GLY A 82 -5.55 -5.19 -7.19
C GLY A 82 -5.36 -6.11 -5.98
N GLY A 83 -6.06 -7.23 -5.99
CA GLY A 83 -5.83 -8.33 -5.06
C GLY A 83 -4.75 -9.26 -5.59
N VAL A 84 -3.76 -9.60 -4.76
CA VAL A 84 -2.84 -10.68 -5.10
C VAL A 84 -3.49 -11.99 -4.67
N GLN A 85 -3.89 -12.82 -5.63
CA GLN A 85 -4.23 -14.22 -5.40
C GLN A 85 -3.04 -15.04 -5.85
N CYS A 86 -2.29 -15.58 -4.90
CA CYS A 86 -1.19 -16.46 -5.23
C CYS A 86 -1.75 -17.86 -5.44
N ASP A 87 -2.05 -18.21 -6.70
CA ASP A 87 -2.59 -19.54 -7.03
C ASP A 87 -1.54 -20.65 -6.87
N GLU A 88 -0.25 -20.35 -7.05
CA GLU A 88 0.78 -21.38 -6.94
C GLU A 88 2.20 -20.84 -6.70
N LEU A 89 2.77 -21.08 -5.50
CA LEU A 89 4.22 -20.95 -5.26
C LEU A 89 4.92 -22.24 -5.70
N ARG A 90 5.07 -22.44 -7.01
CA ARG A 90 5.92 -23.55 -7.50
C ARG A 90 7.38 -23.14 -7.41
N GLY A 91 8.08 -23.61 -6.38
CA GLY A 91 9.54 -23.70 -6.42
C GLY A 91 9.93 -24.88 -7.30
N SER A 92 10.10 -24.67 -8.61
CA SER A 92 10.34 -25.77 -9.55
C SER A 92 11.79 -25.85 -9.98
N GLY A 93 12.74 -26.16 -9.09
CA GLY A 93 14.16 -26.41 -9.43
C GLY A 93 14.95 -25.21 -10.01
N ASP A 94 14.26 -24.21 -10.56
CA ASP A 94 14.69 -22.90 -10.96
C ASP A 94 14.34 -21.89 -9.86
N SER A 95 15.24 -20.94 -9.62
CA SER A 95 15.20 -19.99 -8.50
C SER A 95 14.11 -18.91 -8.63
N GLN A 96 13.03 -19.14 -9.39
CA GLN A 96 11.99 -18.16 -9.70
C GLN A 96 10.60 -18.62 -9.27
N LEU A 97 9.80 -17.67 -8.78
CA LEU A 97 8.42 -17.84 -8.34
C LEU A 97 7.46 -17.33 -9.41
N ASN A 98 6.36 -18.05 -9.62
CA ASN A 98 5.24 -17.58 -10.45
C ASN A 98 4.15 -17.00 -9.55
N ILE A 99 3.76 -15.74 -9.77
CA ILE A 99 2.75 -15.05 -8.98
C ILE A 99 1.62 -14.59 -9.90
N ALA A 100 0.39 -14.98 -9.60
CA ALA A 100 -0.81 -14.42 -10.21
C ALA A 100 -1.28 -13.18 -9.42
N VAL A 101 -1.70 -12.15 -10.12
CA VAL A 101 -2.24 -10.92 -9.53
C VAL A 101 -3.54 -10.60 -10.23
N ARG A 102 -4.63 -10.59 -9.48
CA ARG A 102 -5.93 -10.18 -9.97
C ARG A 102 -6.07 -8.68 -9.79
N THR A 103 -6.04 -7.95 -10.89
CA THR A 103 -6.24 -6.50 -10.87
C THR A 103 -7.67 -6.16 -10.45
N LYS A 104 -7.93 -4.89 -10.11
CA LYS A 104 -9.29 -4.43 -9.82
C LYS A 104 -10.30 -4.62 -10.97
N ASN A 105 -9.83 -4.79 -12.20
CA ASN A 105 -10.68 -4.98 -13.38
C ASN A 105 -10.95 -6.46 -13.68
N ASP A 106 -10.71 -7.35 -12.70
CA ASP A 106 -10.81 -8.81 -12.83
C ASP A 106 -9.87 -9.44 -13.88
N GLU A 107 -8.93 -8.66 -14.42
CA GLU A 107 -7.84 -9.16 -15.25
C GLU A 107 -6.78 -9.84 -14.36
N THR A 108 -6.38 -11.06 -14.72
CA THR A 108 -5.30 -11.80 -14.05
C THR A 108 -3.98 -11.61 -14.79
N LYS A 109 -2.95 -11.14 -14.08
CA LYS A 109 -1.58 -10.97 -14.60
C LYS A 109 -0.64 -11.96 -13.92
N HIS A 110 0.17 -12.64 -14.72
CA HIS A 110 1.18 -13.57 -14.23
C HIS A 110 2.56 -12.94 -14.26
N PHE A 111 3.29 -13.04 -13.15
CA PHE A 111 4.64 -12.53 -12.99
C PHE A 111 5.59 -13.66 -12.63
N ARG A 112 6.75 -13.68 -13.28
CA ARG A 112 7.92 -14.45 -12.83
C ARG A 112 8.81 -13.51 -12.03
N VAL A 113 9.09 -13.87 -10.79
CA VAL A 113 9.88 -13.04 -9.87
C VAL A 113 10.89 -13.88 -9.14
N ASP A 114 12.07 -13.31 -8.89
CA ASP A 114 13.10 -13.99 -8.09
C ASP A 114 12.77 -13.94 -6.59
N GLN A 115 12.02 -12.91 -6.16
CA GLN A 115 11.68 -12.65 -4.76
C GLN A 115 10.31 -12.01 -4.61
N VAL A 116 9.64 -12.32 -3.49
CA VAL A 116 8.38 -11.69 -3.08
C VAL A 116 8.59 -11.03 -1.72
N VAL A 117 8.14 -9.78 -1.58
CA VAL A 117 8.15 -9.05 -0.31
C VAL A 117 6.71 -8.77 0.11
N LEU A 118 6.33 -9.25 1.29
CA LEU A 118 5.00 -9.04 1.85
C LEU A 118 5.01 -7.85 2.83
N ALA A 119 4.68 -6.66 2.32
CA ALA A 119 4.57 -5.44 3.11
C ALA A 119 3.11 -5.22 3.59
N CYS A 120 2.56 -6.19 4.30
CA CYS A 120 1.12 -6.25 4.62
C CYS A 120 0.73 -5.66 6.00
N GLY A 121 1.69 -5.11 6.74
CA GLY A 121 1.48 -4.66 8.13
C GLY A 121 1.41 -5.83 9.13
N GLN A 122 1.22 -5.50 10.41
CA GLN A 122 0.92 -6.43 11.49
C GLN A 122 -0.57 -6.38 11.84
#